data_AF-A0A3D1TCJ1-F1
#
_entry.id   AF-A0A3D1TCJ1-F1
#
_cell.length_a   1.000
_cell.length_b   1.000
_cell.length_c   1.000
_cell.angle_alpha   90.00
_cell.angle_beta   90.00
_cell.angle_gamma   90.00
#
_symmetry.space_group_name_H-M   'P 1'
#
loop_
_entity.id
_entity.type
_entity.pdbx_description
1 polymer ?
#
loop_
_entity_poly.entity_id
_entity_poly.type
_entity_poly.pdbx_seq_one_letter_code
_entity_poly.pdbx_strand_id
1 'polypeptide(L)'
;ELLRKSRLLKAVLNCVFDNGGYIAAMCAAPKVLAEHGFLDGRRATWYPGIELDSPGIVRENEPVVVDGRIITSQGPGTAMPFALMLVQALCGEAKAQEIAVGLLTPWPLPKPPRA
;
A
#
# COMPACT_ATOMS: atom_id res chain seq x y z
N GLU A 1 7.29 22.21 -1.05
CA GLU A 1 6.81 21.83 0.30
C GLU A 1 6.86 20.30 0.42
N LEU A 2 7.41 19.75 1.50
CA LEU A 2 7.55 18.29 1.67
C LEU A 2 6.17 17.67 1.94
N LEU A 3 5.77 16.65 1.18
CA LEU A 3 4.46 15.94 1.31
C LEU A 3 4.15 15.54 2.77
N ARG A 4 5.18 15.10 3.49
CA ARG A 4 5.22 14.78 4.91
C ARG A 4 4.54 15.78 5.84
N LYS A 5 4.69 17.09 5.57
CA LYS A 5 4.16 18.18 6.42
C LYS A 5 3.03 18.97 5.75
N SER A 6 2.58 18.53 4.57
CA SER A 6 1.60 19.28 3.78
C SER A 6 0.20 19.14 4.39
N ARG A 7 -0.38 20.29 4.77
CA ARG A 7 -1.78 20.36 5.25
C ARG A 7 -2.76 20.02 4.14
N LEU A 8 -2.45 20.42 2.89
CA LEU A 8 -3.27 20.11 1.73
C LEU A 8 -3.34 18.60 1.50
N LEU A 9 -2.20 17.90 1.58
CA LEU A 9 -2.18 16.45 1.43
C LEU A 9 -3.01 15.77 2.52
N LYS A 10 -2.89 16.20 3.78
CA LYS A 10 -3.71 15.64 4.87
C LYS A 10 -5.20 15.81 4.61
N ALA A 11 -5.62 16.99 4.14
CA ALA A 11 -7.02 17.25 3.80
C ALA A 11 -7.52 16.35 2.66
N VAL A 12 -6.71 16.15 1.61
CA VAL A 12 -7.05 15.25 0.50
C VAL A 12 -7.13 13.79 0.97
N LEU A 13 -6.16 13.32 1.76
CA LEU A 13 -6.16 11.96 2.30
C LEU A 13 -7.41 11.71 3.17
N ASN A 14 -7.74 12.64 4.07
CA ASN A 14 -8.95 12.54 4.88
C ASN A 14 -10.21 12.50 4.00
N CYS A 15 -10.33 13.42 3.03
CA CYS A 15 -11.48 13.45 2.13
C CYS A 15 -11.66 12.12 1.37
N VAL A 16 -10.58 11.55 0.81
CA VAL A 16 -10.64 10.26 0.12
C VAL A 16 -11.06 9.16 1.10
N PHE A 17 -10.46 9.12 2.30
CA PHE A 17 -10.73 8.08 3.27
C PHE A 17 -12.15 8.16 3.86
N ASP A 18 -12.65 9.36 4.17
CA ASP A 18 -13.97 9.55 4.76
C ASP A 18 -15.09 9.22 3.76
N ASN A 19 -14.82 9.39 2.46
CA ASN A 19 -15.73 9.01 1.36
C ASN A 19 -15.59 7.54 0.92
N GLY A 20 -14.94 6.68 1.72
CA GLY A 20 -14.83 5.26 1.41
C GLY A 20 -13.78 4.88 0.36
N GLY A 21 -12.93 5.82 -0.08
CA GLY A 21 -11.87 5.58 -1.04
C GLY A 21 -10.67 4.82 -0.47
N TYR A 22 -9.81 4.30 -1.34
CA TYR A 22 -8.55 3.65 -0.96
C TYR A 22 -7.42 4.67 -0.84
N ILE A 23 -6.52 4.45 0.13
CA ILE A 23 -5.24 5.15 0.22
C ILE A 23 -4.14 4.12 -0.03
N ALA A 24 -3.27 4.42 -0.99
CA ALA A 24 -2.19 3.52 -1.38
C ALA A 24 -0.84 4.22 -1.34
N ALA A 25 0.19 3.56 -0.81
CA ALA A 25 1.54 4.12 -0.73
C ALA A 25 2.62 3.04 -0.90
N MET A 26 3.68 3.36 -1.64
CA MET A 26 4.77 2.42 -1.92
C MET A 26 6.14 3.04 -1.62
N CYS A 27 7.14 2.19 -1.38
CA CYS A 27 8.54 2.58 -1.20
C CYS A 27 8.71 3.45 0.06
N ALA A 28 9.06 4.73 -0.09
CA ALA A 28 9.19 5.67 1.01
C ALA A 28 7.86 6.38 1.38
N ALA A 29 6.85 6.31 0.51
CA ALA A 29 5.58 7.01 0.71
C ALA A 29 4.78 6.57 1.96
N PRO A 30 4.84 5.31 2.44
CA PRO A 30 4.21 4.92 3.71
C PRO A 30 4.66 5.80 4.89
N LYS A 31 5.89 6.34 4.87
CA LYS A 31 6.36 7.28 5.90
C LYS A 31 5.51 8.55 5.96
N VAL A 32 5.02 9.02 4.80
CA VAL A 32 4.13 10.18 4.72
C VAL A 32 2.78 9.84 5.36
N LEU A 33 2.25 8.63 5.12
CA LEU A 33 1.00 8.20 5.73
C LEU A 33 1.12 8.05 7.26
N ALA A 34 2.24 7.50 7.74
CA ALA A 34 2.56 7.42 9.16
C ALA A 34 2.52 8.80 9.83
N GLU A 35 3.18 9.80 9.24
CA GLU A 35 3.20 11.16 9.82
C GLU A 35 1.86 11.88 9.81
N HIS A 36 0.95 11.48 8.92
CA HIS A 36 -0.41 12.00 8.91
C HIS A 36 -1.36 11.19 9.82
N GLY A 37 -0.87 10.14 10.48
CA GLY A 37 -1.61 9.29 11.45
C GLY A 37 -2.41 8.15 10.80
N PHE A 38 -2.20 7.86 9.51
CA PHE A 38 -2.97 6.85 8.81
C PHE A 38 -2.52 5.41 9.10
N LEU A 39 -1.30 5.21 9.61
CA LEU A 39 -0.73 3.88 9.88
C LEU A 39 -0.76 3.48 11.36
N ASP A 40 -1.31 4.33 12.23
CA ASP A 40 -1.35 4.09 13.67
C ASP A 40 -2.19 2.82 13.97
N GLY A 41 -1.57 1.86 14.64
CA GLY A 41 -2.19 0.57 15.00
C GLY A 41 -2.43 -0.38 13.83
N ARG A 42 -1.87 -0.11 12.64
CA ARG A 42 -2.14 -0.87 11.41
C ARG A 42 -1.00 -1.75 10.95
N ARG A 43 -1.33 -2.70 10.09
CA ARG A 43 -0.37 -3.51 9.33
C ARG A 43 0.09 -2.75 8.10
N ALA A 44 1.38 -2.72 7.84
CA ALA A 44 1.95 -2.09 6.65
C ALA A 44 3.27 -2.72 6.22
N THR A 45 3.68 -2.44 4.98
CA THR A 45 5.01 -2.76 4.45
C THR A 45 5.58 -1.53 3.74
N TRP A 46 6.90 -1.39 3.71
CA TRP A 46 7.57 -0.24 3.10
C TRP A 46 9.00 -0.59 2.73
N TYR A 47 9.69 0.33 2.06
CA TYR A 47 11.07 0.09 1.64
C TYR A 47 11.98 -0.23 2.83
N PRO A 48 12.75 -1.34 2.81
CA PRO A 48 13.51 -1.77 3.97
C PRO A 48 14.50 -0.76 4.55
N GLY A 49 15.08 0.10 3.71
CA GLY A 49 16.01 1.14 4.14
C GLY A 49 15.36 2.44 4.64
N ILE A 50 14.03 2.48 4.76
CA ILE A 50 13.33 3.64 5.33
C ILE A 50 12.95 3.36 6.78
N GLU A 51 13.44 4.22 7.68
CA GLU A 51 12.93 4.29 9.03
C GLU A 51 11.55 4.95 9.04
N LEU A 52 10.59 4.21 9.58
CA LEU A 52 9.20 4.61 9.73
C LEU A 52 8.77 4.22 11.14
N ASP A 53 8.34 5.22 11.91
CA ASP A 53 7.82 5.05 13.25
C ASP A 53 6.40 5.63 13.31
N SER A 54 5.48 4.85 13.86
CA SER A 54 4.07 5.20 14.03
C SER A 54 3.52 4.34 15.18
N PRO A 55 2.73 4.93 16.11
CA PRO A 55 2.21 4.21 17.26
C PRO A 55 1.52 2.89 16.89
N GLY A 56 2.05 1.77 17.37
CA GLY A 56 1.43 0.44 17.19
C GLY A 56 1.45 -0.11 15.76
N ILE A 57 2.21 0.49 14.84
CA ILE A 57 2.34 -0.04 13.48
C ILE A 57 3.01 -1.42 13.50
N VAL A 58 2.48 -2.35 12.70
CA VAL A 58 3.03 -3.70 12.52
C VAL A 58 3.61 -3.81 11.12
N ARG A 59 4.94 -3.92 11.04
CA ARG A 59 5.62 -4.18 9.77
C ARG A 59 5.43 -5.63 9.35
N GLU A 60 4.94 -5.86 8.14
CA GLU A 60 4.93 -7.20 7.52
C GLU A 60 5.93 -7.27 6.39
N ASN A 61 6.64 -8.39 6.28
CA ASN A 61 7.57 -8.62 5.17
C ASN A 61 6.86 -9.26 3.97
N GLU A 62 5.83 -8.59 3.49
CA GLU A 62 5.05 -9.00 2.31
C GLU A 62 5.24 -7.97 1.19
N PRO A 63 5.17 -8.38 -0.09
CA PRO A 63 5.26 -7.47 -1.24
C PRO A 63 4.20 -6.37 -1.21
N VAL A 64 2.99 -6.72 -0.76
CA VAL A 64 1.84 -5.82 -0.62
C VAL A 64 1.09 -6.18 0.66
N VAL A 65 0.75 -5.18 1.47
CA VAL A 65 -0.08 -5.34 2.67
C VAL A 65 -1.36 -4.55 2.50
N VAL A 66 -2.49 -5.19 2.74
CA VAL A 66 -3.83 -4.59 2.72
C VAL A 66 -4.38 -4.59 4.15
N ASP A 67 -4.60 -3.41 4.70
CA ASP A 67 -5.25 -3.18 6.00
C ASP A 67 -6.50 -2.32 5.77
N GLY A 68 -7.65 -3.00 5.57
CA GLY A 68 -8.89 -2.35 5.17
C GLY A 68 -8.74 -1.62 3.83
N ARG A 69 -8.82 -0.29 3.86
CA ARG A 69 -8.69 0.59 2.67
C ARG A 69 -7.30 1.21 2.51
N ILE A 70 -6.34 0.81 3.34
CA ILE A 70 -4.94 1.24 3.24
C ILE A 70 -4.12 0.11 2.64
N ILE A 71 -3.44 0.40 1.52
CA ILE A 71 -2.65 -0.57 0.75
C ILE A 71 -1.21 -0.08 0.67
N THR A 72 -0.26 -0.88 1.16
CA THR A 72 1.15 -0.51 1.18
C THR A 72 2.05 -1.51 0.46
N SER A 73 3.19 -1.06 -0.06
CA SER A 73 4.12 -1.89 -0.85
C SER A 73 5.58 -1.44 -0.67
N GLN A 74 6.53 -2.36 -0.87
CA GLN A 74 7.94 -2.18 -0.51
C GLN A 74 8.77 -1.33 -1.48
N GLY A 75 8.56 -1.41 -2.80
CA GLY A 75 9.40 -0.68 -3.74
C GLY A 75 9.23 -1.10 -5.20
N PRO A 76 10.18 -0.74 -6.08
CA PRO A 76 10.09 -1.04 -7.51
C PRO A 76 9.91 -2.53 -7.83
N GLY A 77 10.59 -3.41 -7.08
CA GLY A 77 10.45 -4.87 -7.23
C GLY A 77 9.05 -5.41 -6.88
N THR A 78 8.22 -4.62 -6.20
CA THR A 78 6.86 -4.97 -5.79
C THR A 78 5.82 -4.07 -6.46
N ALA A 79 6.19 -3.33 -7.51
CA ALA A 79 5.28 -2.43 -8.23
C ALA A 79 4.18 -3.17 -8.98
N MET A 80 4.51 -4.28 -9.66
CA MET A 80 3.54 -5.10 -10.39
C MET A 80 2.47 -5.70 -9.48
N PRO A 81 2.82 -6.43 -8.39
CA PRO A 81 1.80 -6.94 -7.49
C PRO A 81 1.04 -5.84 -6.75
N PHE A 82 1.65 -4.69 -6.49
CA PHE A 82 0.97 -3.53 -5.92
C PHE A 82 -0.11 -2.98 -6.87
N ALA A 83 0.22 -2.79 -8.15
CA ALA A 83 -0.73 -2.34 -9.15
C ALA A 83 -1.90 -3.33 -9.33
N LEU A 84 -1.61 -4.63 -9.42
CA LEU A 84 -2.64 -5.67 -9.53
C LEU A 84 -3.54 -5.74 -8.28
N MET A 85 -2.99 -5.53 -7.08
CA MET A 85 -3.80 -5.42 -5.86
C MET A 85 -4.75 -4.22 -5.90
N LEU A 86 -4.31 -3.08 -6.44
CA LEU A 86 -5.17 -1.92 -6.63
C LEU A 86 -6.28 -2.19 -7.65
N VAL A 87 -5.96 -2.86 -8.76
CA VAL A 87 -6.97 -3.30 -9.73
C VAL A 87 -7.98 -4.23 -9.05
N GLN A 88 -7.53 -5.20 -8.26
CA GLN A 88 -8.42 -6.10 -7.54
C GLN A 88 -9.33 -5.33 -6.56
N ALA A 89 -8.78 -4.37 -5.81
CA ALA A 89 -9.53 -3.58 -4.84
C ALA A 89 -10.58 -2.66 -5.51
N LEU A 90 -10.28 -2.11 -6.69
CA LEU A 90 -11.13 -1.14 -7.37
C LEU A 90 -12.08 -1.75 -8.40
N CYS A 91 -11.66 -2.84 -9.05
CA CYS A 91 -12.33 -3.44 -10.21
C CYS A 91 -12.67 -4.93 -10.04
N GLY A 92 -12.29 -5.53 -8.91
CA GLY A 92 -12.52 -6.94 -8.61
C GLY A 92 -11.43 -7.89 -9.13
N GLU A 93 -11.44 -9.09 -8.58
CA GLU A 93 -10.42 -10.13 -8.82
C GLU A 93 -10.35 -10.57 -10.29
N ALA A 94 -11.50 -10.71 -10.97
CA ALA A 94 -11.54 -11.11 -12.37
C ALA A 94 -10.76 -10.14 -13.27
N LYS A 95 -10.85 -8.83 -13.02
CA LYS A 95 -10.12 -7.83 -13.80
C LYS A 95 -8.62 -7.86 -13.50
N ALA A 96 -8.23 -8.06 -12.24
CA ALA A 96 -6.82 -8.22 -11.88
C ALA A 96 -6.22 -9.47 -12.56
N GLN A 97 -6.95 -10.59 -12.60
CA GLN A 97 -6.52 -11.80 -13.27
C GLN A 97 -6.37 -11.61 -14.79
N GLU A 98 -7.34 -10.97 -15.43
CA GLU A 98 -7.29 -10.64 -16.87
C GLU A 98 -6.04 -9.81 -17.22
N ILE A 99 -5.77 -8.75 -16.45
CA ILE A 99 -4.61 -7.88 -16.66
C ILE A 99 -3.31 -8.65 -16.39
N ALA A 100 -3.25 -9.46 -15.33
CA ALA A 100 -2.07 -10.26 -15.00
C ALA A 100 -1.71 -11.25 -16.12
N VAL A 101 -2.72 -11.93 -16.69
CA VAL A 101 -2.54 -12.82 -17.85
C VAL A 101 -2.00 -12.05 -19.05
N GLY A 102 -2.57 -10.87 -19.36
CA GLY A 102 -2.11 -10.01 -20.46
C GLY A 102 -0.67 -9.50 -20.28
N LEU A 103 -0.21 -9.36 -19.03
CA LEU A 103 1.15 -8.95 -18.68
C LEU A 103 2.11 -10.13 -18.48
N LEU A 104 1.66 -11.37 -18.69
CA LEU A 104 2.43 -12.59 -18.46
C LEU A 104 3.07 -12.66 -17.06
N THR A 105 2.32 -12.20 -16.05
CA THR A 105 2.78 -12.13 -14.65
C THR A 105 1.89 -13.01 -13.76
N PRO A 106 2.44 -13.71 -12.75
CA PRO A 106 1.65 -14.55 -11.87
C PRO A 106 0.72 -13.71 -10.97
N TRP A 107 -0.54 -14.13 -10.87
CA TRP A 107 -1.53 -13.55 -9.95
C TRP A 107 -2.51 -14.64 -9.47
N PRO A 108 -2.91 -14.64 -8.17
CA PRO A 108 -2.28 -13.89 -7.09
C PRO A 108 -0.82 -14.31 -6.89
N LEU A 109 -0.02 -13.47 -6.21
CA LEU A 109 1.37 -13.84 -5.94
C LEU A 109 1.45 -15.12 -5.11
N PRO A 110 2.34 -16.08 -5.47
CA PRO A 110 2.63 -17.20 -4.60
C PRO A 110 3.24 -16.68 -3.29
N LYS A 111 2.74 -17.18 -2.16
CA LYS A 111 3.32 -16.84 -0.85
C LYS A 111 4.72 -17.44 -0.76
N PRO A 112 5.73 -16.69 -0.27
CA PRO A 112 7.02 -17.28 0.00
C PRO A 112 6.86 -18.45 0.99
N PRO A 113 7.70 -19.50 0.89
CA PRO A 113 7.68 -20.58 1.87
C PRO A 113 7.92 -20.00 3.27
N ARG A 114 7.16 -20.45 4.25
CA ARG A 114 7.39 -20.06 5.65
C ARG A 114 8.77 -20.60 6.06
N ALA A 115 9.65 -19.69 6.48
CA ALA A 115 10.91 -20.03 7.14
C ALA A 115 10.65 -20.61 8.54
#